data_AF-A0A966KVX4-F1
#
_entry.id   AF-A0A966KVX4-F1
#
_cell.length_a   1.000
_cell.length_b   1.000
_cell.length_c   1.000
_cell.angle_alpha   90.00
_cell.angle_beta   90.00
_cell.angle_gamma   90.00
#
_symmetry.space_group_name_H-M   'P 1'
#
loop_
_entity.id
_entity.type
_entity.pdbx_description
1 polymer ?
#
loop_
_entity_poly.entity_id
_entity_poly.type
_entity_poly.pdbx_seq_one_letter_code
_entity_poly.pdbx_strand_id
1 'polypeptide(L)' 'HRLAINTLAEEAADSLSANSIGHVELLLQEPIAAMPFAQSRVLGALVLVDTATHRTAGAVLVN' A
#
# COMPACT_ATOMS: atom_id res chain seq x y z
N HIS A 1 -10.41 -0.85 -2.75
CA HIS A 1 -10.93 0.23 -3.64
C HIS A 1 -9.77 1.14 -4.04
N ARG A 2 -9.91 1.93 -5.11
CA ARG A 2 -8.90 2.88 -5.58
C ARG A 2 -9.40 4.31 -5.42
N LEU A 3 -8.49 5.25 -5.24
CA LEU A 3 -8.74 6.68 -5.27
C LEU A 3 -8.30 7.26 -6.63
N ALA A 4 -9.22 7.92 -7.34
CA ALA A 4 -8.91 8.66 -8.55
C ALA A 4 -8.09 9.91 -8.20
N ILE A 5 -6.82 9.97 -8.59
CA ILE A 5 -5.87 10.99 -8.12
C ILE A 5 -6.33 12.42 -8.40
N ASN A 6 -6.96 12.65 -9.56
CA ASN A 6 -7.35 14.00 -9.99
C ASN A 6 -8.62 14.51 -9.31
N THR A 7 -9.46 13.61 -8.78
CA THR A 7 -10.81 13.96 -8.28
C THR A 7 -11.03 13.54 -6.83
N LEU A 8 -10.15 12.71 -6.28
CA LEU A 8 -10.27 12.05 -4.97
C LEU A 8 -11.54 11.19 -4.84
N ALA A 9 -12.12 10.77 -5.96
CA ALA A 9 -13.28 9.87 -5.94
C ALA A 9 -12.84 8.43 -5.62
N GLU A 10 -13.59 7.76 -4.77
CA GLU A 10 -13.42 6.32 -4.52
C GLU A 10 -14.10 5.49 -5.60
N GLU A 11 -13.36 4.53 -6.14
CA GLU A 11 -13.81 3.64 -7.20
C GLU A 11 -13.61 2.18 -6.78
N ALA A 12 -14.61 1.34 -7.06
CA ALA A 12 -14.43 -0.09 -7.01
C ALA A 12 -13.33 -0.50 -8.02
N ALA A 13 -12.35 -1.25 -7.54
CA ALA A 13 -11.22 -1.67 -8.34
C ALA A 13 -10.69 -3.00 -7.81
N ASP A 14 -10.52 -3.97 -8.71
CA ASP A 14 -9.96 -5.28 -8.41
C ASP A 14 -8.42 -5.30 -8.58
N SER A 15 -7.85 -4.24 -9.17
CA SER A 15 -6.42 -4.10 -9.36
C SER A 15 -5.97 -2.63 -9.29
N LEU A 16 -4.69 -2.45 -8.96
CA LEU A 16 -4.02 -1.15 -8.91
C LEU A 16 -2.95 -1.11 -10.00
N SER A 17 -3.11 -0.21 -10.97
CA SER A 17 -2.09 0.06 -11.99
C SER A 17 -0.94 0.90 -11.41
N ALA A 18 0.17 1.01 -12.13
CA ALA A 18 1.24 1.94 -11.77
C ALA A 18 0.68 3.35 -11.53
N ASN A 19 1.24 4.03 -10.52
CA ASN A 19 0.82 5.37 -10.08
C ASN A 19 -0.64 5.47 -9.63
N SER A 20 -1.27 4.39 -9.17
CA SER A 20 -2.56 4.47 -8.49
C SER A 20 -2.41 4.42 -6.97
N ILE A 21 -3.40 5.00 -6.27
CA ILE A 21 -3.50 4.95 -4.81
C ILE A 21 -4.78 4.17 -4.48
N GLY A 22 -4.71 3.23 -3.54
CA GLY A 22 -5.89 2.49 -3.12
C GLY A 22 -5.70 1.91 -1.73
N HIS A 23 -6.83 1.54 -1.13
CA HIS A 23 -6.85 0.79 0.11
C HIS A 23 -6.89 -0.70 -0.22
N VAL A 24 -5.94 -1.43 0.36
CA VAL A 24 -5.74 -2.87 0.16
C VAL A 24 -5.55 -3.54 1.52
N GLU A 25 -5.86 -4.82 1.58
CA GLU A 25 -5.49 -5.68 2.70
C GLU A 25 -4.25 -6.48 2.31
N LEU A 26 -3.29 -6.59 3.22
CA LEU A 26 -2.07 -7.36 3.01
C LEU A 26 -2.06 -8.54 3.98
N LEU A 27 -1.97 -9.75 3.42
CA LEU A 27 -1.71 -10.95 4.19
C LEU A 27 -0.20 -11.20 4.22
N LEU A 28 0.36 -11.33 5.42
CA LEU A 28 1.78 -11.60 5.62
C LEU A 28 1.99 -13.05 6.05
N GLN A 29 3.14 -13.62 5.68
CA GLN A 29 3.51 -14.98 6.07
C GLN A 29 3.81 -15.08 7.57
N GLU A 30 4.37 -14.02 8.14
CA GLU A 30 4.69 -13.91 9.55
C GLU A 30 4.25 -12.54 10.08
N PRO A 31 3.89 -12.43 11.37
CA PRO A 31 3.56 -11.16 11.98
C PRO A 31 4.78 -10.24 12.03
N ILE A 32 4.53 -8.95 11.83
CA ILE A 32 5.54 -7.90 11.97
C ILE A 32 5.12 -6.90 13.05
N ALA A 33 6.09 -6.20 13.62
CA ALA A 33 5.80 -5.01 14.40
C ALA A 33 5.34 -3.89 13.45
N ALA A 34 4.08 -3.48 13.57
CA ALA A 34 3.51 -2.39 12.79
C ALA A 34 2.68 -1.47 13.69
N MET A 35 2.65 -0.20 13.35
CA MET A 35 1.73 0.79 13.94
C MET A 35 1.15 1.66 12.82
N PRO A 36 -0.03 2.26 13.00
CA PRO A 36 -0.56 3.22 12.04
C PRO A 36 0.47 4.30 11.70
N PHE A 37 0.61 4.63 10.42
CA PHE A 37 1.57 5.60 9.92
C PHE A 37 1.39 6.98 10.57
N ALA A 38 0.14 7.35 10.89
CA ALA A 38 -0.19 8.57 11.61
C ALA A 38 0.41 8.61 13.03
N GLN A 39 0.66 7.45 13.66
CA GLN A 39 1.25 7.33 14.99
C GLN A 39 2.76 7.14 14.94
N SER A 40 3.28 6.36 13.98
CA SER A 40 4.72 6.21 13.74
C SER A 40 5.03 6.04 12.27
N ARG A 41 5.78 7.00 11.72
CA ARG A 41 6.26 6.94 10.35
C ARG A 41 7.23 5.77 10.11
N VAL A 42 7.97 5.35 11.13
CA VAL A 42 8.96 4.26 11.02
C VAL A 42 8.27 2.90 11.00
N LEU A 43 7.30 2.67 11.89
CA LEU A 43 6.61 1.37 11.99
C LEU A 43 5.37 1.27 11.09
N GLY A 44 4.92 2.38 10.50
CA GLY A 44 3.74 2.41 9.63
C GLY A 44 4.05 2.60 8.14
N ALA A 45 5.32 2.66 7.75
CA ALA A 45 5.71 2.73 6.34
C ALA A 45 6.34 1.41 5.89
N LEU A 46 5.89 0.87 4.76
CA LEU A 46 6.52 -0.27 4.11
C LEU A 46 6.77 -0.01 2.63
N VAL A 47 7.72 -0.76 2.07
CA VAL A 47 7.99 -0.83 0.64
C VAL A 47 7.73 -2.26 0.19
N LEU A 48 6.91 -2.43 -0.84
CA LEU A 48 6.69 -3.72 -1.47
C LEU A 48 7.75 -3.90 -2.56
N VAL A 49 8.49 -5.01 -2.48
CA VAL A 49 9.49 -5.38 -3.47
C VAL A 49 9.01 -6.61 -4.21
N ASP A 50 9.01 -6.53 -5.55
CA ASP A 50 8.72 -7.67 -6.41
C ASP A 50 9.91 -8.65 -6.38
N THR A 51 9.66 -9.89 -5.99
CA THR A 51 10.72 -10.90 -5.78
C THR A 51 11.27 -11.47 -7.08
N ALA A 52 10.58 -11.33 -8.21
CA ALA A 52 11.05 -11.81 -9.51
C ALA A 52 12.00 -10.80 -10.17
N THR A 53 11.69 -9.51 -10.05
CA THR A 53 12.39 -8.42 -10.73
C THR A 53 13.28 -7.57 -9.83
N HIS A 54 13.15 -7.72 -8.50
CA HIS A 54 13.81 -6.91 -7.48
C HIS A 54 13.48 -5.40 -7.57
N ARG A 55 12.36 -5.05 -8.21
CA ARG A 55 11.90 -3.66 -8.33
C ARG A 55 10.94 -3.32 -7.20
N THR A 56 10.95 -2.06 -6.79
CA THR A 56 9.90 -1.51 -5.92
C THR A 56 8.56 -1.55 -6.66
N ALA A 57 7.61 -2.33 -6.14
CA ALA A 57 6.27 -2.48 -6.68
C ALA A 57 5.31 -1.40 -6.14
N GLY A 58 5.53 -0.94 -4.90
CA GLY A 58 4.69 0.09 -4.29
C GLY A 58 5.18 0.52 -2.91
N ALA A 59 4.57 1.60 -2.41
CA ALA A 59 4.73 2.07 -1.04
C ALA A 59 3.42 1.86 -0.29
N VAL A 60 3.53 1.50 0.98
CA VAL A 60 2.38 1.20 1.85
C VAL A 60 2.44 2.07 3.08
N LEU A 61 1.29 2.66 3.43
CA LEU A 61 1.08 3.35 4.69
C LEU A 61 0.05 2.54 5.48
N VAL A 62 0.42 2.06 6.66
CA VAL A 62 -0.48 1.35 7.56
C VAL A 62 -1.50 2.34 8.11
N ASN A 63 -2.78 2.00 8.02
CA ASN A 63 -3.88 2.83 8.52
C ASN A 63 -4.29 2.43 9.93
#